data_AF-A0AA38XNV6-F1
#
_entry.id   AF-A0AA38XNV6-F1
#
_cell.length_a   1.000
_cell.length_b   1.000
_cell.length_c   1.000
_cell.angle_alpha   90.00
_cell.angle_beta   90.00
_cell.angle_gamma   90.00
#
_symmetry.space_group_name_H-M   'P 1'
#
loop_
_entity.id
_entity.type
_entity.pdbx_description
1 polymer ?
#
loop_
_entity_poly.entity_id
_entity_poly.type
_entity_poly.pdbx_seq_one_letter_code
_entity_poly.pdbx_strand_id
1 'polypeptide(L)' 'MTFGDRLATHEPEKKKAIHNVLDIGTGTGIWSIEYGDAHPESIVLGVDVSPRAPER' A
#
# COMPACT_ATOMS: atom_id res chain seq x y z
N MET A 1 6.53 -1.29 3.33
CA MET A 1 6.90 -1.04 4.74
C MET A 1 5.74 -1.55 5.58
N THR A 2 5.91 -2.60 6.38
CA THR A 2 4.82 -3.13 7.23
C THR A 2 5.01 -2.65 8.66
N PHE A 3 3.92 -2.31 9.36
CA PHE A 3 3.98 -1.94 10.78
C PHE A 3 3.97 -3.22 11.62
N GLY A 4 5.13 -3.89 11.73
CA GLY A 4 5.27 -5.14 12.48
C GLY A 4 4.39 -6.27 11.94
N ASP A 5 4.50 -6.54 10.63
CA ASP A 5 3.69 -7.50 9.87
C ASP A 5 2.18 -7.21 9.82
N ARG A 6 1.77 -6.00 10.22
CA ARG A 6 0.38 -5.55 10.20
C ARG A 6 0.22 -4.38 9.23
N LEU A 7 -0.87 -4.43 8.48
CA LEU A 7 -1.24 -3.38 7.53
C LEU A 7 -1.90 -2.17 8.24
N ALA A 8 -2.52 -2.39 9.40
CA ALA A 8 -3.24 -1.37 10.14
C ALA A 8 -2.90 -1.40 11.63
N THR A 9 -2.93 -0.23 12.27
CA THR A 9 -2.72 -0.04 13.72
C THR A 9 -3.91 -0.49 14.56
N HIS A 10 -5.07 -0.69 13.92
CA HIS A 10 -6.25 -1.31 14.49
C HIS A 10 -6.51 -2.64 13.77
N GLU A 11 -6.89 -3.69 14.48
CA GLU A 11 -7.30 -4.94 13.83
C GLU A 11 -8.54 -4.68 12.98
N PRO A 12 -8.47 -4.78 11.64
CA PRO A 12 -9.68 -4.82 10.86
C PRO A 12 -10.47 -6.05 11.31
N GLU A 13 -11.80 -5.93 11.39
CA GLU A 13 -12.65 -7.08 11.71
C GLU A 13 -12.25 -8.26 10.83
N LYS A 14 -11.93 -9.42 11.44
CA LYS A 14 -11.26 -10.58 10.83
C LYS A 14 -11.95 -11.19 9.59
N LYS A 15 -13.08 -10.65 9.16
CA LYS A 15 -13.87 -11.10 8.01
C LYS A 15 -14.03 -10.04 6.92
N LYS A 16 -13.48 -8.84 7.09
CA LYS A 16 -13.67 -7.76 6.12
C LYS A 16 -12.46 -7.65 5.21
N ALA A 17 -12.68 -7.97 3.94
CA ALA A 17 -11.73 -7.66 2.88
C ALA A 17 -11.41 -6.16 2.87
N ILE A 18 -10.14 -5.83 2.72
CA ILE A 18 -9.68 -4.44 2.62
C ILE A 18 -9.73 -4.06 1.14
N HIS A 19 -10.73 -3.28 0.73
CA HIS A 19 -10.90 -2.93 -0.69
C HIS A 19 -10.04 -1.75 -1.15
N ASN A 20 -9.65 -0.85 -0.25
CA ASN A 20 -8.91 0.35 -0.59
C ASN A 20 -7.69 0.47 0.32
N VAL A 21 -6.51 0.56 -0.28
CA VAL A 21 -5.23 0.67 0.41
C VAL A 21 -4.53 1.93 -0.08
N LEU A 22 -3.99 2.71 0.84
CA LEU A 22 -3.15 3.87 0.54
C LEU A 22 -1.71 3.53 0.91
N ASP A 23 -0.82 3.49 -0.07
CA ASP A 23 0.62 3.27 0.12
C ASP A 23 1.35 4.62 0.06
N ILE A 24 1.76 5.14 1.22
CA ILE A 24 2.45 6.42 1.34
C ILE A 24 3.96 6.18 1.33
N GLY A 25 4.67 6.84 0.42
CA GLY A 25 6.08 6.56 0.18
C GLY A 25 6.30 5.30 -0.65
N THR A 26 5.43 5.08 -1.64
CA THR A 26 5.46 3.94 -2.58
C THR A 26 6.83 3.68 -3.21
N GLY A 27 7.66 4.71 -3.39
CA GLY A 27 8.97 4.57 -4.04
C GLY A 27 8.83 3.97 -5.43
N THR A 28 9.44 2.81 -5.67
CA THR A 28 9.33 2.07 -6.94
C THR A 28 8.00 1.36 -7.14
N GLY A 29 7.18 1.22 -6.09
CA GLY A 29 5.87 0.59 -6.13
C GLY A 29 5.86 -0.94 -6.09
N ILE A 30 6.99 -1.59 -5.86
CA ILE A 30 7.08 -3.05 -5.74
C ILE A 30 6.09 -3.59 -4.69
N TRP A 31 6.05 -2.95 -3.51
CA TRP A 31 5.16 -3.39 -2.44
C TRP A 31 3.67 -3.24 -2.81
N SER A 32 3.30 -2.15 -3.49
CA SER A 32 1.94 -1.93 -3.98
C SER A 32 1.51 -3.02 -4.96
N ILE A 33 2.42 -3.46 -5.85
CA ILE A 33 2.16 -4.54 -6.82
C ILE A 33 2.00 -5.88 -6.10
N GLU A 34 2.95 -6.24 -5.24
CA GLU A 34 2.91 -7.50 -4.49
C GLU A 34 1.66 -7.59 -3.61
N TYR A 35 1.25 -6.48 -2.99
CA TYR A 35 0.02 -6.44 -2.21
C TYR A 35 -1.22 -6.61 -3.09
N GLY A 36 -1.29 -5.94 -4.26
CA GLY A 36 -2.40 -6.10 -5.20
C GLY A 36 -2.54 -7.51 -5.76
N ASP A 37 -1.41 -8.18 -6.05
CA ASP A 37 -1.40 -9.57 -6.51
C ASP A 37 -1.86 -10.54 -5.41
N ALA A 38 -1.48 -10.28 -4.15
CA ALA A 38 -1.90 -11.08 -2.99
C ALA A 38 -3.37 -10.84 -2.60
N HIS A 39 -3.91 -9.66 -2.92
CA HIS A 39 -5.25 -9.21 -2.56
C HIS A 39 -5.99 -8.65 -3.79
N PRO A 40 -6.47 -9.50 -4.71
CA PRO A 40 -7.11 -9.07 -5.96
C PRO A 40 -8.41 -8.28 -5.74
N GLU A 41 -9.00 -8.36 -4.55
CA GLU A 41 -10.14 -7.56 -4.13
C GLU A 41 -9.79 -6.14 -3.66
N SER A 42 -8.51 -5.84 -3.53
CA SER A 42 -7.97 -4.55 -3.09
C SER A 42 -7.56 -3.69 -4.29
N ILE A 43 -7.79 -2.39 -4.16
CA ILE A 43 -7.23 -1.34 -5.01
C ILE A 43 -6.20 -0.59 -4.17
N VAL A 44 -4.95 -0.57 -4.65
CA VAL A 44 -3.84 0.14 -3.99
C VAL A 44 -3.60 1.47 -4.69
N LEU A 45 -3.74 2.57 -3.95
CA LEU A 45 -3.33 3.90 -4.38
C LEU A 45 -1.94 4.20 -3.83
N GLY A 46 -0.94 4.19 -4.72
CA GLY A 46 0.43 4.57 -4.37
C GLY A 46 0.66 6.08 -4.48
N VAL A 47 1.17 6.68 -3.41
CA VAL A 47 1.55 8.10 -3.36
C VAL A 47 3.02 8.18 -2.97
N ASP A 48 3.88 8.59 -3.91
CA ASP A 48 5.25 8.93 -3.58
C ASP A 48 5.34 10.36 -3.05
N VAL A 49 5.99 10.51 -1.89
CA VAL A 49 6.23 11.78 -1.20
C VAL A 49 7.70 12.19 -1.28
N SER A 50 8.53 11.43 -1.99
CA SER A 50 9.91 11.80 -2.25
C SER A 50 9.96 13.07 -3.13
N PRO A 51 11.01 13.91 -2.99
CA PRO A 51 11.22 15.01 -3.92
C PRO A 51 11.41 14.42 -5.32
N ARG A 52 10.37 14.46 -6.16
CA ARG A 52 10.48 14.05 -7.56
C ARG A 52 11.52 14.98 -8.18
N ALA A 53 12.66 14.43 -8.59
CA ALA A 53 13.66 15.20 -9.33
C ALA A 53 12.96 15.87 -10.52
N PRO A 54 13.23 17.16 -10.82
CA PRO A 54 12.65 17.80 -11.99
C PRO A 54 13.06 16.98 -13.22
N GLU A 55 12.07 16.59 -14.03
CA GLU A 55 12.32 15.97 -15.32
C GLU A 55 13.10 17.00 -16.16
N ARG A 56 14.32 16.60 -16.55
CA ARG A 56 15.27 17.45 -17.28
C ARG A 56 14.81 17.67 -18.72
#